data_AF-A0A8J3JZC6-F1
#
_entry.id   AF-A0A8J3JZC6-F1
#
_cell.length_a   1.000
_cell.length_b   1.000
_cell.length_c   1.000
_cell.angle_alpha   90.00
_cell.angle_beta   90.00
_cell.angle_gamma   90.00
#
_symmetry.space_group_name_H-M   'P 1'
#
loop_
_entity.id
_entity.type
_entity.pdbx_description
1 polymer ?
#
loop_
_entity_poly.entity_id
_entity_poly.type
_entity_poly.pdbx_seq_one_letter_code
_entity_poly.pdbx_strand_id
1 'polypeptide(L)'
;MNYVVIRDGSHTLYFHGGGAGDSLDYLFAPGPDVVLRWLAQLGEHVTAEWLTDPLCSGGVLIDTDRRVLLLFADLLGDYTYRAAVLDAFRRTWSGWEVRWAYDGLADLIAYTGGDPATARAAQDTPRLPRYDGHDPELPLAALVTVAGEQGCRAYGLSPHLAGAQPFRAGPALVDWLAAGEPLEWCDEIPGAGLHLDPATRTAGLWSVRPLRGLRDDWPALWPGWTLDFWGDAHTRQVALCPDVLDEVPPVRVEPGLRELARRLVDLWPVRSALAEAGLDVDQLYVRDVGGMRAMLDVGLTADELARTVDAVMGR
;
A
#
# COMPACT_ATOMS: atom_id res chain seq x y z
N MET A 1 4.77 10.66 6.59
CA MET A 1 5.43 9.73 5.65
C MET A 1 6.92 9.94 5.66
N ASN A 2 7.68 8.92 5.27
CA ASN A 2 9.12 9.03 5.03
C ASN A 2 9.45 8.82 3.55
N TYR A 3 10.27 9.70 2.99
CA TYR A 3 10.90 9.48 1.70
C TYR A 3 12.40 9.30 1.88
N VAL A 4 13.00 8.40 1.11
CA VAL A 4 14.43 8.11 1.16
C VAL A 4 14.98 8.19 -0.24
N VAL A 5 16.08 8.90 -0.41
CA VAL A 5 16.83 8.90 -1.67
C VAL A 5 18.21 8.35 -1.39
N ILE A 6 18.59 7.24 -2.03
CA ILE A 6 19.93 6.69 -2.01
C ILE A 6 20.67 7.14 -3.26
N ARG A 7 21.84 7.74 -3.09
CA ARG A 7 22.74 8.18 -4.15
C ARG A 7 24.18 8.05 -3.70
N ASP A 8 25.02 7.49 -4.57
CA ASP A 8 26.44 7.28 -4.35
C ASP A 8 26.72 6.53 -3.03
N GLY A 9 25.87 5.56 -2.70
CA GLY A 9 25.95 4.75 -1.48
C GLY A 9 25.54 5.48 -0.18
N SER A 10 25.12 6.74 -0.26
CA SER A 10 24.60 7.52 0.86
C SER A 10 23.09 7.70 0.77
N HIS A 11 22.38 7.89 1.89
CA HIS A 11 20.94 8.14 1.87
C HIS A 11 20.56 9.45 2.54
N THR A 12 19.56 10.12 1.96
CA THR A 12 18.89 11.28 2.54
C THR A 12 17.47 10.89 2.90
N LEU A 13 17.10 11.12 4.15
CA LEU A 13 15.76 10.86 4.66
C LEU A 13 14.98 12.17 4.76
N TYR A 14 13.73 12.13 4.31
CA TYR A 14 12.79 13.24 4.34
C TYR A 14 11.57 12.85 5.18
N PHE A 15 11.00 13.82 5.89
CA PHE A 15 9.72 13.72 6.56
C PHE A 15 8.71 14.63 5.89
N HIS A 16 7.56 14.08 5.51
CA HIS A 16 6.44 14.87 5.01
C HIS A 16 5.19 14.57 5.86
N GLY A 17 4.69 15.61 6.54
CA GLY A 17 3.45 15.57 7.33
C GLY A 17 2.20 15.85 6.49
N GLY A 18 1.02 15.81 7.12
CA GLY A 18 -0.22 16.37 6.56
C GLY A 18 -0.91 15.60 5.43
N GLY A 19 -1.36 14.37 5.67
CA GLY A 19 -2.23 13.63 4.72
C GLY A 19 -1.55 13.11 3.46
N ALA A 20 -0.25 13.37 3.27
CA ALA A 20 0.50 12.99 2.07
C ALA A 20 0.52 11.46 1.77
N GLY A 21 0.14 10.60 2.73
CA GLY A 21 -0.14 9.18 2.50
C GLY A 21 -1.08 8.93 1.32
N ASP A 22 -2.10 9.77 1.22
CA ASP A 22 -3.14 9.70 0.19
C ASP A 22 -2.68 10.31 -1.15
N SER A 23 -1.43 10.75 -1.22
CA SER A 23 -0.87 11.49 -2.35
C SER A 23 0.25 10.75 -3.08
N LEU A 24 0.70 9.59 -2.57
CA LEU A 24 1.83 8.85 -3.15
C LEU A 24 1.61 8.48 -4.62
N ASP A 25 0.38 8.16 -4.97
CA ASP A 25 -0.04 7.80 -6.31
C ASP A 25 0.33 8.89 -7.32
N TYR A 26 -0.23 10.10 -7.17
CA TYR A 26 0.02 11.18 -8.10
C TYR A 26 1.38 11.84 -7.84
N LEU A 27 1.93 11.73 -6.61
CA LEU A 27 3.23 12.30 -6.27
C LEU A 27 4.41 11.69 -7.02
N PHE A 28 4.36 10.38 -7.20
CA PHE A 28 5.46 9.62 -7.78
C PHE A 28 5.16 9.17 -9.22
N ALA A 29 3.92 9.34 -9.70
CA ALA A 29 3.55 9.01 -11.07
C ALA A 29 4.38 9.72 -12.16
N PRO A 30 4.86 10.97 -12.01
CA PRO A 30 5.67 11.64 -13.04
C PRO A 30 7.00 10.99 -13.40
N GLY A 31 7.46 10.00 -12.62
CA GLY A 31 8.70 9.29 -12.88
C GLY A 31 9.94 9.94 -12.24
N PRO A 32 11.11 9.29 -12.40
CA PRO A 32 12.31 9.57 -11.60
C PRO A 32 12.81 11.00 -11.75
N ASP A 33 12.85 11.54 -12.98
CA ASP A 33 13.45 12.85 -13.23
C ASP A 33 12.69 13.98 -12.54
N VAL A 34 11.35 14.00 -12.70
CA VAL A 34 10.47 15.00 -12.10
C VAL A 34 10.48 14.87 -10.58
N VAL A 35 10.36 13.64 -10.07
CA VAL A 35 10.32 13.35 -8.63
C VAL A 35 11.63 13.72 -7.95
N LEU A 36 12.79 13.40 -8.55
CA LEU A 36 14.08 13.76 -7.96
C LEU A 36 14.32 15.28 -7.98
N ARG A 37 13.84 16.01 -9.01
CA ARG A 37 13.85 17.49 -9.01
C ARG A 37 13.00 18.06 -7.88
N TRP A 38 11.83 17.47 -7.64
CA TRP A 38 10.91 17.86 -6.56
C TRP A 38 11.51 17.60 -5.18
N LEU A 39 12.02 16.40 -4.92
CA LEU A 39 12.64 16.05 -3.63
C LEU A 39 13.86 16.93 -3.33
N ALA A 40 14.60 17.38 -4.36
CA ALA A 40 15.69 18.33 -4.19
C ALA A 40 15.23 19.71 -3.66
N GLN A 41 13.94 20.06 -3.82
CA GLN A 41 13.36 21.30 -3.26
C GLN A 41 12.94 21.14 -1.79
N LEU A 42 12.88 19.92 -1.27
CA LEU A 42 12.39 19.63 0.09
C LEU A 42 13.48 19.72 1.16
N GLY A 43 14.48 20.61 1.00
CA GLY A 43 15.62 20.72 1.91
C GLY A 43 15.24 20.94 3.38
N GLU A 44 14.18 21.70 3.66
CA GLU A 44 13.66 21.95 5.02
C GLU A 44 13.00 20.71 5.66
N HIS A 45 12.68 19.69 4.86
CA HIS A 45 12.02 18.46 5.30
C HIS A 45 13.01 17.31 5.52
N VAL A 46 14.31 17.54 5.31
CA VAL A 46 15.35 16.55 5.61
C VAL A 46 15.37 16.29 7.12
N THR A 47 15.42 15.01 7.48
CA THR A 47 15.44 14.55 8.88
C THR A 47 16.46 13.42 9.05
N ALA A 48 16.89 13.19 10.28
CA ALA A 48 17.68 12.01 10.65
C ALA A 48 16.79 10.88 11.24
N GLU A 49 15.51 11.16 11.49
CA GLU A 49 14.63 10.29 12.25
C GLU A 49 13.56 9.63 11.37
N TRP A 50 13.48 8.31 11.48
CA TRP A 50 12.38 7.54 10.95
C TRP A 50 11.12 7.75 11.79
N LEU A 51 9.97 7.72 11.16
CA LEU A 51 8.72 7.53 11.88
C LEU A 51 8.64 6.10 12.43
N THR A 52 7.58 5.82 13.18
CA THR A 52 7.21 4.46 13.59
C THR A 52 5.98 4.01 12.81
N ASP A 53 5.76 2.71 12.66
CA ASP A 53 4.62 2.09 11.97
C ASP A 53 3.24 2.74 12.25
N PRO A 54 2.84 3.07 13.50
CA PRO A 54 1.54 3.70 13.73
C PRO A 54 1.45 5.16 13.24
N LEU A 55 2.58 5.82 13.03
CA LEU A 55 2.66 7.22 12.60
C LEU A 55 3.00 7.36 11.11
N CYS A 56 3.47 6.28 10.48
CA CYS A 56 3.90 6.27 9.10
C CYS A 56 2.85 5.62 8.19
N SER A 57 1.93 6.44 7.67
CA SER A 57 0.87 5.98 6.76
C SER A 57 1.35 5.63 5.35
N GLY A 58 2.63 5.86 5.05
CA GLY A 58 3.23 5.56 3.75
C GLY A 58 4.69 6.00 3.69
N GLY A 59 5.40 5.44 2.72
CA GLY A 59 6.80 5.78 2.49
C GLY A 59 7.31 5.31 1.14
N VAL A 60 8.37 5.97 0.67
CA VAL A 60 9.02 5.69 -0.60
C VAL A 60 10.53 5.71 -0.42
N LEU A 61 11.20 4.74 -1.01
CA LEU A 61 12.64 4.69 -1.17
C LEU A 61 12.99 4.67 -2.66
N ILE A 62 13.86 5.59 -3.04
CA ILE A 62 14.38 5.75 -4.39
C ILE A 62 15.88 5.49 -4.33
N ASP A 63 16.31 4.33 -4.83
CA ASP A 63 17.73 4.01 -5.00
C ASP A 63 18.16 4.39 -6.42
N THR A 64 18.86 5.51 -6.56
CA THR A 64 19.35 5.97 -7.88
C THR A 64 20.51 5.15 -8.41
N ASP A 65 21.23 4.47 -7.53
CA ASP A 65 22.41 3.68 -7.88
C ASP A 65 21.97 2.34 -8.51
N ARG A 66 20.91 1.74 -7.95
CA ARG A 66 20.35 0.45 -8.40
C ARG A 66 19.10 0.58 -9.26
N ARG A 67 18.55 1.79 -9.38
CA ARG A 67 17.26 2.08 -10.03
C ARG A 67 16.11 1.29 -9.40
N VAL A 68 15.95 1.39 -8.08
CA VAL A 68 14.85 0.74 -7.34
C VAL A 68 13.90 1.81 -6.80
N LEU A 69 12.61 1.61 -7.04
CA LEU A 69 11.52 2.32 -6.37
C LEU A 69 10.81 1.33 -5.45
N LEU A 70 10.97 1.49 -4.14
CA LEU A 70 10.31 0.68 -3.12
C LEU A 70 9.31 1.55 -2.37
N LEU A 71 8.06 1.12 -2.26
CA LEU A 71 7.02 1.94 -1.65
C LEU A 71 6.00 1.11 -0.85
N PHE A 72 5.35 1.78 0.11
CA PHE A 72 4.17 1.27 0.79
C PHE A 72 3.22 2.41 1.14
N ALA A 73 1.96 2.06 1.39
CA ALA A 73 0.95 2.95 1.92
C ALA A 73 -0.09 2.13 2.70
N ASP A 74 -0.62 2.70 3.79
CA ASP A 74 -1.79 2.14 4.48
C ASP A 74 -3.08 2.37 3.67
N LEU A 75 -3.15 3.52 2.99
CA LEU A 75 -4.30 4.00 2.24
C LEU A 75 -3.86 4.34 0.81
N LEU A 76 -4.06 3.41 -0.12
CA LEU A 76 -3.81 3.61 -1.56
C LEU A 76 -4.96 3.01 -2.37
N GLY A 77 -6.17 3.50 -2.07
CA GLY A 77 -7.41 2.97 -2.61
C GLY A 77 -7.64 1.49 -2.26
N ASP A 78 -8.47 0.84 -3.08
CA ASP A 78 -8.71 -0.60 -3.01
C ASP A 78 -7.58 -1.39 -3.70
N TYR A 79 -7.70 -2.72 -3.69
CA TYR A 79 -6.75 -3.62 -4.34
C TYR A 79 -6.50 -3.24 -5.81
N THR A 80 -7.56 -2.96 -6.55
CA THR A 80 -7.52 -2.73 -8.00
C THR A 80 -6.88 -1.38 -8.31
N TYR A 81 -7.18 -0.34 -7.51
CA TYR A 81 -6.55 0.96 -7.63
C TYR A 81 -5.05 0.88 -7.38
N ARG A 82 -4.61 0.22 -6.29
CA ARG A 82 -3.19 -0.01 -6.04
C ARG A 82 -2.52 -0.78 -7.19
N ALA A 83 -3.16 -1.81 -7.72
CA ALA A 83 -2.63 -2.56 -8.85
C ALA A 83 -2.42 -1.64 -10.08
N ALA A 84 -3.36 -0.73 -10.35
CA ALA A 84 -3.23 0.27 -11.40
C ALA A 84 -2.10 1.27 -11.13
N VAL A 85 -1.93 1.74 -9.90
CA VAL A 85 -0.81 2.63 -9.52
C VAL A 85 0.54 1.95 -9.76
N LEU A 86 0.70 0.69 -9.32
CA LEU A 86 1.94 -0.05 -9.55
C LEU A 86 2.20 -0.32 -11.03
N ASP A 87 1.15 -0.59 -11.81
CA ASP A 87 1.25 -0.74 -13.26
C ASP A 87 1.67 0.58 -13.94
N ALA A 88 1.06 1.70 -13.57
CA ALA A 88 1.44 3.03 -14.03
C ALA A 88 2.90 3.36 -13.70
N PHE A 89 3.35 3.06 -12.47
CA PHE A 89 4.71 3.34 -12.04
C PHE A 89 5.73 2.53 -12.83
N ARG A 90 5.44 1.28 -13.19
CA ARG A 90 6.33 0.50 -14.08
C ARG A 90 6.50 1.15 -15.45
N ARG A 91 5.50 1.90 -15.93
CA ARG A 91 5.55 2.63 -17.21
C ARG A 91 6.32 3.93 -17.08
N THR A 92 6.05 4.73 -16.05
CA THR A 92 6.65 6.06 -15.87
C THR A 92 8.05 6.02 -15.25
N TRP A 93 8.35 4.98 -14.47
CA TRP A 93 9.70 4.66 -13.99
C TRP A 93 10.38 3.63 -14.88
N SER A 94 10.39 3.88 -16.19
CA SER A 94 10.98 2.97 -17.17
C SER A 94 12.46 2.70 -16.87
N GLY A 95 12.85 1.42 -16.88
CA GLY A 95 14.21 0.99 -16.53
C GLY A 95 14.51 0.95 -15.03
N TRP A 96 13.51 1.16 -14.18
CA TRP A 96 13.59 0.95 -12.74
C TRP A 96 12.83 -0.31 -12.32
N GLU A 97 13.22 -0.86 -11.19
CA GLU A 97 12.49 -1.91 -10.51
C GLU A 97 11.51 -1.31 -9.51
N VAL A 98 10.21 -1.50 -9.74
CA VAL A 98 9.13 -1.01 -8.86
C VAL A 98 8.66 -2.15 -7.96
N ARG A 99 8.80 -1.98 -6.64
CA ARG A 99 8.49 -2.98 -5.62
C ARG A 99 7.56 -2.44 -4.53
N TRP A 100 6.79 -3.32 -3.93
CA TRP A 100 6.02 -3.01 -2.73
C TRP A 100 6.75 -3.46 -1.47
N ALA A 101 6.81 -2.59 -0.46
CA ALA A 101 7.29 -2.89 0.88
C ALA A 101 6.14 -3.48 1.71
N TYR A 102 6.00 -4.80 1.69
CA TYR A 102 4.94 -5.51 2.41
C TYR A 102 5.06 -5.41 3.92
N ASP A 103 6.25 -5.10 4.43
CA ASP A 103 6.47 -4.86 5.86
C ASP A 103 6.53 -3.37 6.21
N GLY A 104 6.13 -2.52 5.26
CA GLY A 104 6.02 -1.08 5.42
C GLY A 104 7.36 -0.42 5.65
N LEU A 105 7.43 0.38 6.71
CA LEU A 105 8.62 1.18 7.03
C LEU A 105 9.84 0.31 7.34
N ALA A 106 9.63 -0.86 7.94
CA ALA A 106 10.69 -1.81 8.25
C ALA A 106 11.46 -2.28 7.00
N ASP A 107 10.78 -2.51 5.87
CA ASP A 107 11.45 -2.88 4.62
C ASP A 107 12.35 -1.73 4.11
N LEU A 108 11.93 -0.47 4.29
CA LEU A 108 12.73 0.69 3.89
C LEU A 108 13.96 0.85 4.79
N ILE A 109 13.82 0.68 6.10
CA ILE A 109 14.93 0.72 7.06
C ILE A 109 15.91 -0.44 6.81
N ALA A 110 15.39 -1.64 6.57
CA ALA A 110 16.22 -2.80 6.20
C ALA A 110 17.04 -2.52 4.94
N TYR A 111 16.42 -1.90 3.94
CA TYR A 111 17.07 -1.59 2.66
C TYR A 111 18.24 -0.63 2.82
N THR A 112 18.14 0.35 3.72
CA THR A 112 19.25 1.29 4.03
C THR A 112 20.31 0.70 4.96
N GLY A 113 20.16 -0.56 5.38
CA GLY A 113 21.08 -1.25 6.30
C GLY A 113 20.83 -0.97 7.78
N GLY A 114 19.68 -0.36 8.12
CA GLY A 114 19.24 -0.16 9.49
C GLY A 114 18.58 -1.41 10.11
N ASP A 115 18.27 -1.32 11.40
CA ASP A 115 17.53 -2.35 12.12
C ASP A 115 16.00 -2.18 11.93
N PRO A 116 15.30 -3.12 11.26
CA PRO A 116 13.87 -3.01 11.01
C PRO A 116 13.01 -2.92 12.28
N ALA A 117 13.53 -3.38 13.43
CA ALA A 117 12.84 -3.29 14.70
C ALA A 117 12.58 -1.84 15.15
N THR A 118 13.36 -0.86 14.64
CA THR A 118 13.16 0.55 14.98
C THR A 118 11.88 1.15 14.40
N ALA A 119 11.31 0.54 13.36
CA ALA A 119 10.00 0.93 12.85
C ALA A 119 8.87 0.56 13.82
N ARG A 120 9.09 -0.44 14.69
CA ARG A 120 8.02 -1.07 15.47
C ARG A 120 7.61 -0.21 16.66
N ALA A 121 6.30 -0.11 16.85
CA ALA A 121 5.72 0.24 18.13
C ALA A 121 5.37 -1.04 18.89
N ALA A 122 5.40 -0.98 20.23
CA ALA A 122 4.88 -2.06 21.05
C ALA A 122 3.43 -2.37 20.64
N GLN A 123 3.15 -3.64 20.38
CA GLN A 123 1.82 -4.09 20.02
C GLN A 123 1.20 -4.83 21.21
N ASP A 124 -0.04 -4.47 21.53
CA ASP A 124 -0.84 -5.20 22.49
C ASP A 124 -1.25 -6.55 21.91
N THR A 125 -1.49 -7.53 22.78
CA THR A 125 -2.14 -8.78 22.37
C THR A 125 -3.51 -8.45 21.77
N PRO A 126 -3.81 -8.94 20.55
CA PRO A 126 -5.08 -8.65 19.89
C PRO A 126 -6.24 -9.16 20.74
N ARG A 127 -7.26 -8.32 20.91
CA ARG A 127 -8.51 -8.69 21.58
C ARG A 127 -9.54 -8.94 20.51
N LEU A 128 -9.86 -10.21 20.29
CA LEU A 128 -10.89 -10.60 19.34
C LEU A 128 -12.27 -10.21 19.91
N PRO A 129 -13.01 -9.27 19.29
CA PRO A 129 -14.41 -9.01 19.66
C PRO A 129 -15.27 -10.21 19.29
N ARG A 130 -16.55 -10.27 19.65
CA ARG A 130 -17.43 -11.35 19.17
C ARG A 130 -17.50 -11.36 17.63
N TYR A 131 -17.49 -12.55 17.03
CA TYR A 131 -17.72 -12.75 15.59
C TYR A 131 -19.09 -13.39 15.37
N ASP A 132 -19.96 -12.71 14.64
CA ASP A 132 -21.31 -13.19 14.29
C ASP A 132 -21.44 -13.48 12.79
N GLY A 133 -20.42 -13.17 11.99
CA GLY A 133 -20.45 -13.19 10.53
C GLY A 133 -20.07 -11.84 9.93
N HIS A 134 -19.97 -11.77 8.60
CA HIS A 134 -19.75 -10.51 7.89
C HIS A 134 -21.06 -9.75 7.72
N ASP A 135 -21.03 -8.44 8.04
CA ASP A 135 -22.14 -7.54 7.75
C ASP A 135 -22.05 -7.07 6.28
N PRO A 136 -23.02 -7.44 5.41
CA PRO A 136 -22.99 -7.09 3.99
C PRO A 136 -23.20 -5.60 3.72
N GLU A 137 -23.59 -4.80 4.72
CA GLU A 137 -23.64 -3.33 4.59
C GLU A 137 -22.26 -2.67 4.78
N LEU A 138 -21.25 -3.43 5.23
CA LEU A 138 -19.90 -2.96 5.47
C LEU A 138 -18.91 -3.53 4.45
N PRO A 139 -17.87 -2.76 4.05
CA PRO A 139 -16.83 -3.28 3.16
C PRO A 139 -16.09 -4.48 3.76
N LEU A 140 -15.76 -5.47 2.94
CA LEU A 140 -14.87 -6.57 3.31
C LEU A 140 -13.43 -6.09 3.38
N ALA A 141 -12.91 -5.91 4.60
CA ALA A 141 -11.55 -5.44 4.80
C ALA A 141 -10.52 -6.57 4.69
N ALA A 142 -10.87 -7.77 5.16
CA ALA A 142 -10.03 -8.95 5.08
C ALA A 142 -10.86 -10.25 4.95
N LEU A 143 -10.25 -11.29 4.39
CA LEU A 143 -10.88 -12.58 4.17
C LEU A 143 -10.06 -13.71 4.80
N VAL A 144 -10.68 -14.51 5.65
CA VAL A 144 -10.07 -15.74 6.17
C VAL A 144 -10.74 -16.95 5.54
N THR A 145 -9.96 -17.87 4.99
CA THR A 145 -10.48 -19.15 4.51
C THR A 145 -9.88 -20.28 5.32
N VAL A 146 -10.70 -21.26 5.69
CA VAL A 146 -10.28 -22.43 6.47
C VAL A 146 -10.60 -23.69 5.67
N ALA A 147 -9.57 -24.44 5.31
CA ALA A 147 -9.74 -25.75 4.68
C ALA A 147 -10.29 -26.76 5.71
N GLY A 148 -11.23 -27.58 5.27
CA GLY A 148 -11.80 -28.67 6.05
C GLY A 148 -12.03 -29.92 5.20
N GLU A 149 -12.44 -31.01 5.85
CA GLU A 149 -12.65 -32.30 5.18
C GLU A 149 -13.74 -32.27 4.11
N GLN A 150 -14.74 -31.38 4.28
CA GLN A 150 -15.89 -31.23 3.38
C GLN A 150 -15.79 -30.02 2.44
N GLY A 151 -14.58 -29.47 2.29
CA GLY A 151 -14.34 -28.27 1.49
C GLY A 151 -13.87 -27.10 2.34
N CYS A 152 -13.93 -25.91 1.75
CA CYS A 152 -13.40 -24.70 2.35
C CYS A 152 -14.52 -23.82 2.91
N ARG A 153 -14.29 -23.22 4.08
CA ARG A 153 -15.16 -22.18 4.64
C ARG A 153 -14.49 -20.82 4.52
N ALA A 154 -15.22 -19.81 4.09
CA ALA A 154 -14.74 -18.44 4.03
C ALA A 154 -15.40 -17.58 5.12
N TYR A 155 -14.66 -16.61 5.63
CA TYR A 155 -15.09 -15.73 6.71
C TYR A 155 -14.67 -14.31 6.39
N GLY A 156 -15.66 -13.43 6.27
CA GLY A 156 -15.43 -12.03 5.97
C GLY A 156 -15.22 -11.20 7.23
N LEU A 157 -14.24 -10.30 7.18
CA LEU A 157 -13.92 -9.40 8.27
C LEU A 157 -14.16 -7.95 7.84
N SER A 158 -15.15 -7.30 8.46
CA SER A 158 -15.43 -5.87 8.29
C SER A 158 -14.28 -5.01 8.89
N PRO A 159 -14.20 -3.70 8.60
CA PRO A 159 -13.01 -2.89 8.92
C PRO A 159 -12.66 -2.87 10.42
N HIS A 160 -13.66 -2.87 11.31
CA HIS A 160 -13.41 -2.92 12.75
C HIS A 160 -12.83 -4.26 13.20
N LEU A 161 -13.20 -5.37 12.56
CA LEU A 161 -12.68 -6.71 12.87
C LEU A 161 -11.25 -6.84 12.36
N ALA A 162 -10.99 -6.43 11.11
CA ALA A 162 -9.64 -6.43 10.55
C ALA A 162 -8.70 -5.49 11.32
N GLY A 163 -9.21 -4.35 11.79
CA GLY A 163 -8.48 -3.39 12.63
C GLY A 163 -8.07 -3.94 14.00
N ALA A 164 -8.76 -4.96 14.52
CA ALA A 164 -8.36 -5.68 15.74
C ALA A 164 -7.17 -6.65 15.53
N GLN A 165 -6.58 -6.66 14.32
CA GLN A 165 -5.43 -7.48 13.93
C GLN A 165 -5.62 -8.99 14.21
N PRO A 166 -6.70 -9.61 13.72
CA PRO A 166 -7.08 -10.96 14.13
C PRO A 166 -6.06 -12.03 13.70
N PHE A 167 -5.27 -11.77 12.64
CA PHE A 167 -4.19 -12.68 12.22
C PHE A 167 -3.09 -12.84 13.26
N ARG A 168 -2.97 -11.89 14.20
CA ARG A 168 -2.03 -11.97 15.33
C ARG A 168 -2.55 -12.81 16.50
N ALA A 169 -3.82 -13.22 16.48
CA ALA A 169 -4.38 -14.03 17.57
C ALA A 169 -3.93 -15.50 17.53
N GLY A 170 -3.17 -15.89 16.51
CA GLY A 170 -2.68 -17.26 16.39
C GLY A 170 -3.82 -18.25 16.10
N PRO A 171 -3.65 -19.53 16.46
CA PRO A 171 -4.64 -20.57 16.24
C PRO A 171 -6.01 -20.30 16.87
N ALA A 172 -6.10 -19.42 17.89
CA ALA A 172 -7.37 -19.01 18.49
C ALA A 172 -8.31 -18.30 17.49
N LEU A 173 -7.76 -17.76 16.38
CA LEU A 173 -8.53 -17.22 15.26
C LEU A 173 -9.49 -18.28 14.67
N VAL A 174 -9.09 -19.56 14.63
CA VAL A 174 -9.93 -20.62 14.06
C VAL A 174 -11.18 -20.85 14.90
N ASP A 175 -11.01 -21.00 16.21
CA ASP A 175 -12.12 -21.19 17.15
C ASP A 175 -13.04 -19.96 17.20
N TRP A 176 -12.44 -18.78 17.09
CA TRP A 176 -13.17 -17.52 17.05
C TRP A 176 -14.08 -17.41 15.82
N LEU A 177 -13.58 -17.76 14.63
CA LEU A 177 -14.37 -17.77 13.39
C LEU A 177 -15.44 -18.85 13.40
N ALA A 178 -15.14 -20.02 13.94
CA ALA A 178 -16.08 -21.14 14.02
C ALA A 178 -17.33 -20.84 14.89
N ALA A 179 -17.29 -19.78 15.70
CA ALA A 179 -18.42 -19.34 16.52
C ALA A 179 -19.46 -18.49 15.76
N GLY A 180 -19.11 -17.97 14.58
CA GLY A 180 -20.00 -17.14 13.76
C GLY A 180 -20.30 -17.77 12.40
N GLU A 181 -21.05 -17.04 11.58
CA GLU A 181 -21.49 -17.53 10.27
C GLU A 181 -20.40 -17.35 9.19
N PRO A 182 -20.15 -18.37 8.36
CA PRO A 182 -19.29 -18.24 7.18
C PRO A 182 -19.97 -17.41 6.08
N LEU A 183 -19.16 -16.89 5.15
CA LEU A 183 -19.66 -16.32 3.90
C LEU A 183 -20.26 -17.41 3.01
N GLU A 184 -21.36 -17.08 2.34
CA GLU A 184 -21.95 -17.92 1.29
C GLU A 184 -21.31 -17.67 -0.08
N TRP A 185 -20.88 -16.43 -0.34
CA TRP A 185 -20.23 -15.99 -1.59
C TRP A 185 -19.40 -14.73 -1.32
N CYS A 186 -18.53 -14.35 -2.27
CA CYS A 186 -17.69 -13.15 -2.19
C CYS A 186 -17.50 -12.53 -3.57
N ASP A 187 -17.90 -11.26 -3.74
CA ASP A 187 -17.87 -10.50 -5.00
C ASP A 187 -16.95 -9.28 -4.96
N GLU A 188 -16.12 -9.15 -3.92
CA GLU A 188 -15.15 -8.09 -3.80
C GLU A 188 -13.75 -8.61 -3.45
N ILE A 189 -12.72 -7.85 -3.81
CA ILE A 189 -11.33 -8.19 -3.49
C ILE A 189 -10.94 -7.42 -2.21
N PRO A 190 -10.75 -8.10 -1.07
CA PRO A 190 -10.38 -7.43 0.18
C PRO A 190 -8.94 -6.90 0.14
N GLY A 191 -8.56 -6.14 1.17
CA GLY A 191 -7.20 -5.63 1.31
C GLY A 191 -6.17 -6.65 1.83
N ALA A 192 -6.63 -7.77 2.36
CA ALA A 192 -5.78 -8.84 2.86
C ALA A 192 -6.54 -10.16 2.92
N GLY A 193 -5.80 -11.26 2.91
CA GLY A 193 -6.40 -12.56 3.15
C GLY A 193 -5.46 -13.56 3.79
N LEU A 194 -6.06 -14.46 4.55
CA LEU A 194 -5.39 -15.55 5.25
C LEU A 194 -6.09 -16.86 4.92
N HIS A 195 -5.40 -17.78 4.25
CA HIS A 195 -5.84 -19.15 4.10
C HIS A 195 -5.23 -20.00 5.21
N LEU A 196 -6.02 -20.87 5.84
CA LEU A 196 -5.60 -21.76 6.91
C LEU A 196 -5.94 -23.20 6.55
N ASP A 197 -4.97 -24.09 6.65
CA ASP A 197 -5.17 -25.54 6.61
C ASP A 197 -4.77 -26.14 7.96
N PRO A 198 -5.75 -26.41 8.85
CA PRO A 198 -5.49 -27.03 10.16
C PRO A 198 -4.91 -28.44 10.08
N ALA A 199 -5.19 -29.20 9.00
CA ALA A 199 -4.72 -30.58 8.86
C ALA A 199 -3.21 -30.62 8.62
N THR A 200 -2.69 -29.69 7.82
CA THR A 200 -1.25 -29.56 7.54
C THR A 200 -0.55 -28.50 8.38
N ARG A 201 -1.31 -27.69 9.15
CA ARG A 201 -0.84 -26.50 9.87
C ARG A 201 -0.09 -25.55 8.96
N THR A 202 -0.68 -25.25 7.81
CA THR A 202 -0.13 -24.27 6.87
C THR A 202 -1.04 -23.05 6.80
N ALA A 203 -0.42 -21.89 6.60
CA ALA A 203 -1.12 -20.64 6.41
C ALA A 203 -0.59 -19.93 5.16
N GLY A 204 -1.51 -19.46 4.33
CA GLY A 204 -1.21 -18.64 3.17
C GLY A 204 -1.62 -17.20 3.42
N LEU A 205 -0.69 -16.26 3.33
CA LEU A 205 -0.94 -14.84 3.63
C LEU A 205 -0.69 -13.98 2.40
N TRP A 206 -1.62 -13.08 2.10
CA TRP A 206 -1.41 -11.99 1.16
C TRP A 206 -1.98 -10.68 1.72
N SER A 207 -1.42 -9.56 1.29
CA SER A 207 -1.95 -8.24 1.65
C SER A 207 -1.48 -7.17 0.68
N VAL A 208 -2.33 -6.16 0.47
CA VAL A 208 -1.94 -4.91 -0.18
C VAL A 208 -1.49 -3.83 0.80
N ARG A 209 -1.64 -4.07 2.10
CA ARG A 209 -1.25 -3.15 3.18
C ARG A 209 -0.01 -3.68 3.93
N PRO A 210 0.72 -2.82 4.64
CA PRO A 210 1.84 -3.23 5.48
C PRO A 210 1.44 -4.26 6.55
N LEU A 211 2.22 -5.33 6.67
CA LEU A 211 2.02 -6.42 7.62
C LEU A 211 2.61 -6.13 9.01
N ARG A 212 3.49 -5.12 9.11
CA ARG A 212 4.04 -4.57 10.37
C ARG A 212 4.56 -5.66 11.30
N GLY A 213 5.49 -6.47 10.83
CA GLY A 213 6.17 -7.52 11.58
C GLY A 213 5.41 -8.85 11.68
N LEU A 214 4.18 -8.97 11.15
CA LEU A 214 3.39 -10.19 11.27
C LEU A 214 4.14 -11.45 10.78
N ARG A 215 4.96 -11.32 9.72
CA ARG A 215 5.74 -12.44 9.18
C ARG A 215 6.86 -12.88 10.12
N ASP A 216 7.54 -11.92 10.73
CA ASP A 216 8.65 -12.18 11.65
C ASP A 216 8.12 -12.74 12.99
N ASP A 217 7.00 -12.21 13.45
CA ASP A 217 6.31 -12.66 14.67
C ASP A 217 5.60 -14.02 14.48
N TRP A 218 5.41 -14.46 13.23
CA TRP A 218 4.58 -15.62 12.89
C TRP A 218 4.91 -16.87 13.70
N PRO A 219 6.18 -17.31 13.86
CA PRO A 219 6.49 -18.54 14.60
C PRO A 219 6.07 -18.48 16.08
N ALA A 220 6.05 -17.28 16.68
CA ALA A 220 5.63 -17.08 18.06
C ALA A 220 4.10 -17.01 18.18
N LEU A 221 3.44 -16.37 17.22
CA LEU A 221 1.98 -16.20 17.20
C LEU A 221 1.25 -17.49 16.78
N TRP A 222 1.82 -18.25 15.85
CA TRP A 222 1.26 -19.46 15.27
C TRP A 222 2.20 -20.65 15.48
N PRO A 223 2.36 -21.12 16.73
CA PRO A 223 3.32 -22.16 17.06
C PRO A 223 3.02 -23.46 16.31
N GLY A 224 4.01 -23.96 15.57
CA GLY A 224 3.90 -25.19 14.78
C GLY A 224 3.16 -25.04 13.46
N TRP A 225 2.82 -23.81 13.04
CA TRP A 225 2.29 -23.54 11.71
C TRP A 225 3.39 -22.99 10.78
N THR A 226 3.32 -23.35 9.50
CA THR A 226 4.19 -22.80 8.46
C THR A 226 3.48 -21.69 7.71
N LEU A 227 4.13 -20.55 7.54
CA LEU A 227 3.62 -19.44 6.72
C LEU A 227 4.19 -19.49 5.31
N ASP A 228 3.31 -19.47 4.31
CA ASP A 228 3.64 -19.15 2.92
C ASP A 228 3.12 -17.75 2.60
N PHE A 229 4.03 -16.84 2.28
CA PHE A 229 3.69 -15.46 1.95
C PHE A 229 3.57 -15.26 0.44
N TRP A 230 2.39 -14.82 0.02
CA TRP A 230 2.01 -14.73 -1.40
C TRP A 230 2.10 -13.32 -1.97
N GLY A 231 2.65 -12.35 -1.23
CA GLY A 231 2.66 -10.94 -1.68
C GLY A 231 1.25 -10.38 -1.69
N ASP A 232 0.78 -9.96 -2.87
CA ASP A 232 -0.60 -9.54 -3.13
C ASP A 232 -1.39 -10.56 -3.97
N ALA A 233 -0.92 -11.79 -4.15
CA ALA A 233 -1.56 -12.78 -5.01
C ALA A 233 -2.84 -13.42 -4.41
N HIS A 234 -3.93 -12.64 -4.27
CA HIS A 234 -5.23 -13.11 -3.76
C HIS A 234 -5.80 -14.30 -4.56
N THR A 235 -5.47 -14.41 -5.85
CA THR A 235 -5.91 -15.50 -6.72
C THR A 235 -5.46 -16.89 -6.24
N ARG A 236 -4.38 -16.97 -5.43
CA ARG A 236 -4.00 -18.22 -4.77
C ARG A 236 -5.03 -18.66 -3.73
N GLN A 237 -5.57 -17.73 -2.96
CA GLN A 237 -6.64 -18.02 -1.99
C GLN A 237 -7.92 -18.46 -2.71
N VAL A 238 -8.27 -17.77 -3.80
CA VAL A 238 -9.42 -18.14 -4.66
C VAL A 238 -9.28 -19.57 -5.17
N ALA A 239 -8.11 -19.94 -5.71
CA ALA A 239 -7.87 -21.28 -6.24
C ALA A 239 -7.96 -22.40 -5.19
N LEU A 240 -7.72 -22.10 -3.91
CA LEU A 240 -7.81 -23.05 -2.80
C LEU A 240 -9.22 -23.16 -2.20
N CYS A 241 -10.11 -22.23 -2.54
CA CYS A 241 -11.46 -22.14 -1.98
C CYS A 241 -12.49 -21.74 -3.06
N PRO A 242 -12.56 -22.45 -4.20
CA PRO A 242 -13.35 -22.01 -5.35
C PRO A 242 -14.85 -22.00 -5.09
N ASP A 243 -15.37 -22.88 -4.22
CA ASP A 243 -16.81 -23.02 -3.97
C ASP A 243 -17.47 -21.76 -3.36
N VAL A 244 -16.68 -20.87 -2.76
CA VAL A 244 -17.16 -19.62 -2.14
C VAL A 244 -16.60 -18.37 -2.81
N LEU A 245 -15.50 -18.51 -3.56
CA LEU A 245 -14.71 -17.39 -4.08
C LEU A 245 -14.66 -17.32 -5.61
N ASP A 246 -15.42 -18.15 -6.33
CA ASP A 246 -15.46 -18.14 -7.80
C ASP A 246 -16.03 -16.84 -8.37
N GLU A 247 -16.87 -16.14 -7.62
CA GLU A 247 -17.43 -14.83 -7.99
C GLU A 247 -16.51 -13.63 -7.71
N VAL A 248 -15.32 -13.84 -7.11
CA VAL A 248 -14.37 -12.75 -6.87
C VAL A 248 -13.97 -12.12 -8.21
N PRO A 249 -14.14 -10.80 -8.39
CA PRO A 249 -13.98 -10.18 -9.69
C PRO A 249 -12.53 -10.20 -10.16
N PRO A 250 -12.26 -10.28 -11.48
CA PRO A 250 -10.91 -10.15 -11.99
C PRO A 250 -10.38 -8.74 -11.77
N VAL A 251 -9.07 -8.63 -11.55
CA VAL A 251 -8.39 -7.32 -11.42
C VAL A 251 -8.41 -6.61 -12.77
N ARG A 252 -9.00 -5.42 -12.81
CA ARG A 252 -9.06 -4.56 -14.00
C ARG A 252 -8.42 -3.21 -13.71
N VAL A 253 -7.24 -2.95 -14.27
CA VAL A 253 -6.46 -1.75 -13.92
C VAL A 253 -6.93 -0.48 -14.64
N GLU A 254 -7.67 -0.60 -15.75
CA GLU A 254 -8.02 0.54 -16.61
C GLU A 254 -8.81 1.65 -15.90
N PRO A 255 -9.79 1.36 -15.03
CA PRO A 255 -10.46 2.39 -14.24
C PRO A 255 -9.49 3.13 -13.31
N GLY A 256 -8.58 2.40 -12.65
CA GLY A 256 -7.58 2.99 -11.77
C GLY A 256 -6.56 3.84 -12.52
N LEU A 257 -6.14 3.43 -13.72
CA LEU A 257 -5.26 4.23 -14.58
C LEU A 257 -5.92 5.55 -15.00
N ARG A 258 -7.21 5.51 -15.36
CA ARG A 258 -7.98 6.72 -15.69
C ARG A 258 -8.08 7.67 -14.50
N GLU A 259 -8.34 7.13 -13.31
CA GLU A 259 -8.42 7.92 -12.10
C GLU A 259 -7.05 8.53 -11.72
N LEU A 260 -5.95 7.77 -11.82
CA LEU A 260 -4.61 8.30 -11.61
C LEU A 260 -4.24 9.39 -12.62
N ALA A 261 -4.56 9.19 -13.90
CA ALA A 261 -4.33 10.19 -14.94
C ALA A 261 -5.10 11.49 -14.66
N ARG A 262 -6.36 11.40 -14.20
CA ARG A 262 -7.15 12.56 -13.77
C ARG A 262 -6.50 13.25 -12.57
N ARG A 263 -6.12 12.50 -11.54
CA ARG A 263 -5.46 13.03 -10.34
C ARG A 263 -4.13 13.72 -10.67
N LEU A 264 -3.36 13.20 -11.61
CA LEU A 264 -2.15 13.88 -12.12
C LEU A 264 -2.47 15.26 -12.69
N VAL A 265 -3.49 15.37 -13.54
CA VAL A 265 -3.88 16.65 -14.14
C VAL A 265 -4.40 17.63 -13.09
N ASP A 266 -5.19 17.14 -12.14
CA ASP A 266 -5.84 17.98 -11.13
C ASP A 266 -4.90 18.40 -9.99
N LEU A 267 -3.91 17.57 -9.65
CA LEU A 267 -3.11 17.72 -8.43
C LEU A 267 -1.64 18.04 -8.68
N TRP A 268 -1.13 17.90 -9.91
CA TRP A 268 0.21 18.37 -10.27
C TRP A 268 0.17 19.81 -10.79
N PRO A 269 0.73 20.79 -10.05
CA PRO A 269 0.59 22.19 -10.42
C PRO A 269 1.49 22.54 -11.62
N VAL A 270 0.86 22.80 -12.76
CA VAL A 270 1.53 23.32 -13.96
C VAL A 270 1.19 24.80 -14.09
N ARG A 271 2.21 25.67 -14.05
CA ARG A 271 2.03 27.14 -14.04
C ARG A 271 1.12 27.66 -15.15
N SER A 272 1.31 27.18 -16.39
CA SER A 272 0.47 27.60 -17.52
C SER A 272 -0.98 27.16 -17.35
N ALA A 273 -1.23 25.93 -16.92
CA ALA A 273 -2.59 25.41 -16.71
C ALA A 273 -3.31 26.16 -15.57
N LEU A 274 -2.62 26.45 -14.47
CA LEU A 274 -3.18 27.24 -13.36
C LEU A 274 -3.52 28.67 -13.81
N ALA A 275 -2.64 29.30 -14.60
CA ALA A 275 -2.89 30.64 -15.14
C ALA A 275 -4.06 30.65 -16.13
N GLU A 276 -4.18 29.65 -17.00
CA GLU A 276 -5.32 29.47 -17.91
C GLU A 276 -6.64 29.25 -17.15
N ALA A 277 -6.60 28.58 -16.00
CA ALA A 277 -7.74 28.44 -15.09
C ALA A 277 -8.05 29.71 -14.29
N GLY A 278 -7.32 30.81 -14.50
CA GLY A 278 -7.53 32.10 -13.84
C GLY A 278 -7.04 32.15 -12.38
N LEU A 279 -6.16 31.23 -11.97
CA LEU A 279 -5.59 31.20 -10.63
C LEU A 279 -4.39 32.13 -10.52
N ASP A 280 -4.27 32.82 -9.38
CA ASP A 280 -3.11 33.65 -9.04
C ASP A 280 -1.96 32.75 -8.56
N VAL A 281 -1.13 32.34 -9.52
CA VAL A 281 0.01 31.44 -9.29
C VAL A 281 1.02 32.04 -8.31
N ASP A 282 1.22 33.35 -8.34
CA ASP A 282 2.17 34.03 -7.43
C ASP A 282 1.65 34.01 -6.00
N GLN A 283 0.34 34.20 -5.80
CA GLN A 283 -0.27 34.05 -4.47
C GLN A 283 -0.19 32.61 -3.96
N LEU A 284 -0.46 31.61 -4.81
CA LEU A 284 -0.32 30.19 -4.44
C LEU A 284 1.12 29.85 -4.04
N TYR A 285 2.09 30.38 -4.78
CA TYR A 285 3.51 30.23 -4.51
C TYR A 285 3.92 30.84 -3.17
N VAL A 286 3.52 32.08 -2.90
CA VAL A 286 3.87 32.81 -1.66
C VAL A 286 3.24 32.17 -0.43
N ARG A 287 2.01 31.65 -0.55
CA ARG A 287 1.31 31.02 0.58
C ARG A 287 1.74 29.58 0.85
N ASP A 288 2.48 28.97 -0.08
CA ASP A 288 2.93 27.58 -0.02
C ASP A 288 1.81 26.60 0.38
N VAL A 289 0.62 26.80 -0.18
CA VAL A 289 -0.57 26.03 0.19
C VAL A 289 -0.35 24.56 -0.16
N GLY A 290 -0.25 23.69 0.84
CA GLY A 290 -0.03 22.26 0.63
C GLY A 290 1.34 21.90 0.05
N GLY A 291 2.37 22.72 0.24
CA GLY A 291 3.71 22.46 -0.28
C GLY A 291 3.87 22.75 -1.78
N MET A 292 2.92 23.49 -2.37
CA MET A 292 2.86 23.78 -3.80
C MET A 292 4.10 24.53 -4.31
N ARG A 293 4.79 25.30 -3.46
CA ARG A 293 6.01 26.03 -3.84
C ARG A 293 7.07 25.08 -4.39
N ALA A 294 7.38 24.03 -3.64
CA ALA A 294 8.36 23.01 -4.04
C ALA A 294 7.97 22.29 -5.33
N MET A 295 6.67 22.07 -5.57
CA MET A 295 6.17 21.47 -6.81
C MET A 295 6.27 22.43 -8.00
N LEU A 296 5.95 23.71 -7.80
CA LEU A 296 6.05 24.76 -8.82
C LEU A 296 7.50 25.04 -9.21
N ASP A 297 8.44 24.91 -8.27
CA ASP A 297 9.88 25.06 -8.50
C ASP A 297 10.47 23.92 -9.35
N VAL A 298 9.79 22.78 -9.48
CA VAL A 298 10.16 21.72 -10.44
C VAL A 298 10.08 22.20 -11.88
N GLY A 299 9.20 23.17 -12.15
CA GLY A 299 8.97 23.70 -13.48
C GLY A 299 8.38 22.68 -14.47
N LEU A 300 7.52 21.77 -14.00
CA LEU A 300 6.86 20.80 -14.88
C LEU A 300 6.05 21.54 -15.96
N THR A 301 6.34 21.23 -17.21
CA THR A 301 5.63 21.78 -18.36
C THR A 301 4.34 21.03 -18.66
N ALA A 302 3.39 21.68 -19.34
CA ALA A 302 2.17 21.02 -19.83
C ALA A 302 2.49 19.82 -20.73
N ASP A 303 3.54 19.91 -21.57
CA ASP A 303 3.97 18.82 -22.44
C ASP A 303 4.56 17.64 -21.66
N GLU A 304 5.35 17.88 -20.60
CA GLU A 304 5.84 16.81 -19.71
C GLU A 304 4.68 16.13 -18.96
N LEU A 305 3.70 16.90 -18.49
CA LEU A 305 2.51 16.35 -17.84
C LEU A 305 1.68 15.51 -18.84
N ALA A 306 1.47 15.99 -20.05
CA ALA A 306 0.76 15.25 -21.10
C ALA A 306 1.45 13.91 -21.43
N ARG A 307 2.78 13.92 -21.60
CA ARG A 307 3.55 12.68 -21.81
C ARG A 307 3.47 11.72 -20.62
N THR A 308 3.45 12.24 -19.40
CA THR A 308 3.27 11.43 -18.19
C THR A 308 1.89 10.76 -18.20
N VAL A 309 0.84 11.52 -18.51
CA VAL A 309 -0.53 10.99 -18.61
C VAL A 309 -0.61 9.91 -19.69
N ASP A 310 0.02 10.12 -20.85
CA ASP A 310 0.09 9.12 -21.91
C ASP A 310 0.81 7.85 -21.46
N ALA A 311 1.96 7.99 -20.78
CA ALA A 311 2.69 6.85 -20.23
C ALA A 311 1.87 6.09 -19.18
N VAL A 312 1.17 6.78 -18.26
CA VAL A 312 0.24 6.15 -17.30
C VAL A 312 -0.84 5.36 -18.04
N MET A 313 -1.44 5.96 -19.08
CA MET A 313 -2.49 5.32 -19.87
C MET A 313 -1.97 4.24 -20.84
N GLY A 314 -0.66 4.16 -21.07
CA GLY A 314 -0.03 3.20 -21.99
C GLY A 314 -0.21 3.57 -23.46
N ARG A 315 -0.16 4.87 -23.78
CA ARG A 315 -0.32 5.43 -25.13
C ARG A 315 1.01 5.90 -25.71
#